data_AF-A7APT3-F1
#
_entry.id   AF-A7APT3-F1
#
_cell.length_a   1.000
_cell.length_b   1.000
_cell.length_c   1.000
_cell.angle_alpha   90.00
_cell.angle_beta   90.00
_cell.angle_gamma   90.00
#
_symmetry.space_group_name_H-M   'P 1'
#
loop_
_entity.id
_entity.type
_entity.pdbx_description
1 polymer ?
#
loop_
_entity_poly.entity_id
_entity_poly.type
_entity_poly.pdbx_seq_one_letter_code
_entity_poly.pdbx_strand_id
1 'polypeptide(L)'
;MVNAVQSILQSLGELSKRKVKRSARIWTTRIEELVSRRELITSKQAVDIAKLLVQNQLESHRKVHELTCHIAQVVPTLERIETSDIYPLCYLLAAVDLDDVLYRLLDRHLHLSKEQCIHTPHDFCGIIKSVALMSSRHKWRMKQTGYITGDIPSFTEIVENTIHEANKKIPSYLHKSDTESQTLGEIIAQKAFIEYIWHKNTEVVNAHVINGATIGARVRIAQMLTPEAQSLLQNQIAAGSYQSTLSTLREIQRMRYPQECYLRDLYARLCATTGASTYMCRQEAIDTLDHFINMLKDTTQSSLLDYLKGIRRTDILASKHQATHRWNYPINIRKI
;
A
#
# COMPACT_ATOMS: atom_id res chain seq x y z
N MET A 1 8.19 -24.56 -28.41
CA MET A 1 9.18 -23.83 -27.57
C MET A 1 8.42 -23.08 -26.49
N VAL A 2 8.61 -23.42 -25.21
CA VAL A 2 8.02 -22.64 -24.11
C VAL A 2 8.79 -21.33 -24.02
N ASN A 3 8.10 -20.20 -24.22
CA ASN A 3 8.66 -18.86 -24.05
C ASN A 3 9.31 -18.77 -22.66
N ALA A 4 10.59 -18.35 -22.58
CA ALA A 4 11.35 -18.29 -21.34
C ALA A 4 10.64 -17.47 -20.24
N VAL A 5 9.92 -16.39 -20.62
CA VAL A 5 9.08 -15.61 -19.70
C VAL A 5 7.96 -16.48 -19.12
N GLN A 6 7.30 -17.28 -19.94
CA GLN A 6 6.21 -18.16 -19.49
C GLN A 6 6.69 -19.21 -18.47
N SER A 7 7.90 -19.75 -18.65
CA SER A 7 8.49 -20.69 -17.69
C SER A 7 8.75 -20.01 -16.34
N ILE A 8 9.24 -18.77 -16.35
CA ILE A 8 9.47 -17.99 -15.12
C ILE A 8 8.13 -17.70 -14.43
N LEU A 9 7.09 -17.31 -15.18
CA LEU A 9 5.74 -17.08 -14.63
C LEU A 9 5.14 -18.34 -14.03
N GLN A 10 5.29 -19.49 -14.69
CA GLN A 10 4.84 -20.76 -14.15
C GLN A 10 5.57 -21.08 -12.83
N SER A 11 6.89 -20.87 -12.77
CA SER A 11 7.65 -21.03 -11.53
C SER A 11 7.16 -20.09 -10.42
N LEU A 12 6.89 -18.82 -10.72
CA LEU A 12 6.35 -17.85 -9.76
C LEU A 12 4.94 -18.23 -9.29
N GLY A 13 4.10 -18.75 -10.21
CA GLY A 13 2.77 -19.27 -9.88
C GLY A 13 2.84 -20.44 -8.91
N GLU A 14 3.76 -21.38 -9.10
CA GLU A 14 3.97 -22.48 -8.17
C GLU A 14 4.48 -22.03 -6.79
N LEU A 15 5.35 -21.01 -6.75
CA LEU A 15 5.79 -20.40 -5.48
C LEU A 15 4.62 -19.75 -4.74
N SER A 16 3.74 -19.05 -5.46
CA SER A 16 2.53 -18.42 -4.92
C SER A 16 1.59 -19.46 -4.31
N LYS A 17 1.30 -20.55 -5.05
CA LYS A 17 0.43 -21.67 -4.57
C LYS A 17 0.96 -22.33 -3.30
N ARG A 18 2.28 -22.52 -3.22
CA ARG A 18 2.96 -23.10 -2.05
C ARG A 18 3.07 -22.13 -0.87
N LYS A 19 2.55 -20.90 -1.01
CA LYS A 19 2.65 -19.83 -0.01
C LYS A 19 4.08 -19.62 0.46
N VAL A 20 5.03 -19.71 -0.47
CA VAL A 20 6.46 -19.52 -0.15
C VAL A 20 6.63 -18.13 0.42
N LYS A 21 7.28 -18.04 1.59
CA LYS A 21 7.53 -16.76 2.26
C LYS A 21 8.10 -15.76 1.25
N ARG A 22 7.50 -14.57 1.21
CA ARG A 22 7.85 -13.45 0.32
C ARG A 22 9.37 -13.20 0.19
N SER A 23 10.08 -13.47 1.27
CA SER A 23 11.49 -13.24 1.45
C SER A 23 12.41 -14.39 1.08
N ALA A 24 11.88 -15.50 0.59
CA ALA A 24 12.68 -16.56 0.03
C ALA A 24 13.49 -15.99 -1.14
N ARG A 25 14.81 -16.24 -1.15
CA ARG A 25 15.74 -15.77 -2.20
C ARG A 25 15.23 -16.07 -3.61
N ILE A 26 14.48 -17.16 -3.75
CA ILE A 26 13.82 -17.57 -4.99
C ILE A 26 12.93 -16.46 -5.59
N TRP A 27 12.23 -15.65 -4.79
CA TRP A 27 11.42 -14.54 -5.30
C TRP A 27 12.30 -13.47 -5.95
N THR A 28 13.35 -13.02 -5.27
CA THR A 28 14.32 -12.05 -5.81
C THR A 28 14.95 -12.57 -7.09
N THR A 29 15.45 -13.81 -7.10
CA THR A 29 16.07 -14.40 -8.30
C THR A 29 15.11 -14.48 -9.47
N ARG A 30 13.86 -14.91 -9.25
CA ARG A 30 12.85 -14.97 -10.32
C ARG A 30 12.42 -13.59 -10.83
N ILE A 31 12.33 -12.59 -9.95
CA ILE A 31 12.06 -11.20 -10.36
C ILE A 31 13.23 -10.64 -11.18
N GLU A 32 14.47 -10.89 -10.77
CA GLU A 32 15.67 -10.48 -11.53
C GLU A 32 15.70 -11.13 -12.92
N GLU A 33 15.33 -12.41 -13.01
CA GLU A 33 15.19 -13.11 -14.29
C GLU A 33 14.11 -12.49 -15.19
N LEU A 34 12.97 -12.04 -14.63
CA LEU A 34 11.96 -11.29 -15.39
C LEU A 34 12.49 -9.94 -15.86
N VAL A 35 13.13 -9.18 -14.97
CA VAL A 35 13.70 -7.86 -15.29
C VAL A 35 14.72 -7.95 -16.43
N SER A 36 15.56 -8.98 -16.42
CA SER A 36 16.57 -9.21 -17.48
C SER A 36 15.95 -9.54 -18.84
N ARG A 37 14.71 -10.02 -18.88
CA ARG A 37 13.98 -10.43 -20.08
C ARG A 37 12.77 -9.54 -20.36
N ARG A 38 12.74 -8.35 -19.76
CA ARG A 38 11.55 -7.48 -19.76
C ARG A 38 11.07 -7.16 -21.17
N GLU A 39 11.98 -6.94 -22.12
CA GLU A 39 11.67 -6.63 -23.52
C GLU A 39 10.88 -7.72 -24.26
N LEU A 40 10.89 -8.96 -23.73
CA LEU A 40 10.13 -10.09 -24.27
C LEU A 40 8.75 -10.26 -23.62
N ILE A 41 8.40 -9.42 -22.64
CA ILE A 41 7.13 -9.49 -21.92
C ILE A 41 6.03 -8.96 -22.83
N THR A 42 5.08 -9.84 -23.14
CA THR A 42 3.86 -9.45 -23.85
C THR A 42 2.87 -8.75 -22.91
N SER A 43 1.94 -8.00 -23.49
CA SER A 43 0.89 -7.30 -22.73
C SER A 43 0.07 -8.23 -21.84
N LYS A 44 -0.28 -9.44 -22.32
CA LYS A 44 -0.96 -10.47 -21.51
C LYS A 44 -0.10 -10.93 -20.32
N GLN A 45 1.19 -11.17 -20.54
CA GLN A 45 2.11 -11.57 -19.47
C GLN A 45 2.30 -10.46 -18.44
N ALA A 46 2.23 -9.19 -18.84
CA ALA A 46 2.29 -8.06 -17.93
C ALA A 46 1.17 -8.11 -16.87
N VAL A 47 -0.04 -8.53 -17.27
CA VAL A 47 -1.17 -8.76 -16.36
C VAL A 47 -0.89 -9.88 -15.36
N ASP A 48 -0.41 -11.03 -15.86
CA ASP A 48 -0.09 -12.19 -15.01
C ASP A 48 1.02 -11.86 -14.00
N ILE A 49 2.03 -11.09 -14.42
CA ILE A 49 3.08 -10.57 -13.54
C ILE A 49 2.46 -9.71 -12.45
N ALA A 50 1.58 -8.76 -12.81
CA ALA A 50 0.97 -7.87 -11.82
C ALA A 50 0.15 -8.63 -10.78
N LYS A 51 -0.65 -9.61 -11.20
CA LYS A 51 -1.38 -10.51 -10.29
C LYS A 51 -0.45 -11.20 -9.29
N LEU A 52 0.62 -11.82 -9.80
CA LEU A 52 1.56 -12.56 -8.95
C LEU A 52 2.29 -11.66 -7.95
N LEU A 53 2.72 -10.47 -8.39
CA LEU A 53 3.42 -9.52 -7.53
C LEU A 53 2.52 -8.99 -6.42
N VAL A 54 1.28 -8.60 -6.75
CA VAL A 54 0.31 -8.07 -5.78
C VAL A 54 -0.14 -9.15 -4.80
N GLN A 55 -0.47 -10.35 -5.29
CA GLN A 55 -0.88 -11.48 -4.44
C GLN A 55 0.19 -11.83 -3.40
N ASN A 56 1.46 -11.70 -3.76
CA ASN A 56 2.60 -11.99 -2.86
C ASN A 56 3.16 -10.74 -2.16
N GLN A 57 2.47 -9.60 -2.27
CA GLN A 57 2.82 -8.32 -1.64
C GLN A 57 4.23 -7.79 -2.01
N LEU A 58 4.72 -8.09 -3.21
CA LEU A 58 6.11 -7.83 -3.64
C LEU A 58 6.35 -6.41 -4.18
N GLU A 59 5.37 -5.51 -4.12
CA GLU A 59 5.44 -4.22 -4.81
C GLU A 59 6.48 -3.25 -4.22
N SER A 60 6.96 -3.49 -2.99
CA SER A 60 8.06 -2.71 -2.40
C SER A 60 9.46 -3.26 -2.74
N HIS A 61 9.56 -4.35 -3.48
CA HIS A 61 10.86 -4.88 -3.90
C HIS A 61 11.48 -3.97 -4.96
N ARG A 62 12.74 -3.55 -4.78
CA ARG A 62 13.41 -2.59 -5.69
C ARG A 62 13.35 -2.98 -7.17
N LYS A 63 13.54 -4.27 -7.48
CA LYS A 63 13.46 -4.78 -8.86
C LYS A 63 12.04 -4.85 -9.42
N VAL A 64 11.03 -4.88 -8.56
CA VAL A 64 9.63 -4.78 -9.01
C VAL A 64 9.37 -3.38 -9.55
N HIS A 65 9.91 -2.31 -8.96
CA HIS A 65 9.79 -0.98 -9.53
C HIS A 65 10.30 -0.90 -10.98
N GLU A 66 11.50 -1.43 -11.25
CA GLU A 66 12.08 -1.49 -12.61
C GLU A 66 11.18 -2.27 -13.57
N LEU A 67 10.66 -3.42 -13.13
CA LEU A 67 9.74 -4.24 -13.91
C LEU A 67 8.40 -3.53 -14.17
N THR A 68 7.86 -2.84 -13.18
CA THR A 68 6.59 -2.12 -13.29
C THR A 68 6.71 -0.92 -14.23
N CYS A 69 7.83 -0.20 -14.22
CA CYS A 69 8.08 0.86 -15.20
C CYS A 69 8.03 0.33 -16.64
N HIS A 70 8.53 -0.88 -16.88
CA HIS A 70 8.39 -1.53 -18.18
C HIS A 70 6.95 -1.98 -18.46
N ILE A 71 6.26 -2.59 -17.48
CA ILE A 71 4.84 -2.96 -17.60
C ILE A 71 3.99 -1.74 -17.99
N ALA A 72 4.27 -0.58 -17.42
CA ALA A 72 3.56 0.65 -17.71
C ALA A 72 3.69 1.13 -19.16
N GLN A 73 4.72 0.69 -19.89
CA GLN A 73 4.90 0.97 -21.32
C GLN A 73 4.04 0.07 -22.20
N VAL A 74 3.77 -1.17 -21.77
CA VAL A 74 3.00 -2.17 -22.53
C VAL A 74 1.51 -2.19 -22.16
N VAL A 75 1.14 -1.74 -20.96
CA VAL A 75 -0.26 -1.69 -20.52
C VAL A 75 -1.17 -0.87 -21.46
N PRO A 76 -0.76 0.30 -22.00
CA PRO A 76 -1.60 1.04 -22.94
C PRO A 76 -1.96 0.28 -24.22
N THR A 77 -1.13 -0.70 -24.63
CA THR A 77 -1.37 -1.50 -25.83
C THR A 77 -2.34 -2.66 -25.60
N LEU A 78 -2.87 -2.83 -24.38
CA LEU A 78 -3.92 -3.80 -24.10
C LEU A 78 -5.24 -3.28 -24.70
N GLU A 79 -5.75 -3.97 -25.72
CA GLU A 79 -7.03 -3.63 -26.34
C GLU A 79 -8.21 -3.95 -25.40
N ARG A 80 -8.12 -5.06 -24.67
CA ARG A 80 -9.16 -5.55 -23.77
C ARG A 80 -8.53 -6.17 -22.52
N ILE A 81 -9.07 -5.81 -21.35
CA ILE A 81 -8.65 -6.31 -20.04
C ILE A 81 -9.91 -6.82 -19.33
N GLU A 82 -9.84 -8.03 -18.76
CA GLU A 82 -10.91 -8.56 -17.93
C GLU A 82 -11.01 -7.77 -16.62
N THR A 83 -12.20 -7.62 -16.03
CA THR A 83 -12.30 -6.75 -14.85
C THR A 83 -11.47 -7.21 -13.66
N SER A 84 -11.37 -8.54 -13.46
CA SER A 84 -10.53 -9.13 -12.42
C SER A 84 -9.04 -8.78 -12.56
N ASP A 85 -8.65 -8.30 -13.73
CA ASP A 85 -7.27 -8.07 -14.14
C ASP A 85 -6.90 -6.58 -14.07
N ILE A 86 -7.91 -5.72 -13.91
CA ILE A 86 -7.73 -4.27 -13.78
C ILE A 86 -7.11 -3.94 -12.42
N TYR A 87 -7.66 -4.48 -11.33
CA TYR A 87 -7.21 -4.08 -9.99
C TYR A 87 -5.73 -4.39 -9.68
N PRO A 88 -5.14 -5.54 -10.09
CA PRO A 88 -3.73 -5.82 -9.81
C PRO A 88 -2.82 -4.84 -10.56
N LEU A 89 -3.16 -4.49 -11.81
CA LEU A 89 -2.44 -3.48 -12.57
C LEU A 89 -2.55 -2.11 -11.91
N CYS A 90 -3.77 -1.69 -11.56
CA CYS A 90 -4.00 -0.40 -10.91
C CYS A 90 -3.19 -0.30 -9.61
N TYR A 91 -3.25 -1.32 -8.76
CA TYR A 91 -2.57 -1.29 -7.48
C TYR A 91 -1.05 -1.34 -7.64
N LEU A 92 -0.54 -2.14 -8.59
CA LEU A 92 0.89 -2.21 -8.86
C LEU A 92 1.42 -0.86 -9.36
N LEU A 93 0.74 -0.23 -10.33
CA LEU A 93 1.09 1.11 -10.83
C LEU A 93 1.02 2.16 -9.72
N ALA A 94 -0.04 2.11 -8.90
CA ALA A 94 -0.21 3.00 -7.76
C ALA A 94 0.90 2.81 -6.72
N ALA A 95 1.42 1.60 -6.51
CA ALA A 95 2.44 1.31 -5.52
C ALA A 95 3.83 1.84 -5.90
N VAL A 96 4.06 2.16 -7.18
CA VAL A 96 5.35 2.64 -7.71
C VAL A 96 5.30 4.08 -8.25
N ASP A 97 4.27 4.84 -7.87
CA ASP A 97 4.07 6.25 -8.23
C ASP A 97 3.89 6.51 -9.75
N LEU A 98 3.40 5.54 -10.52
CA LEU A 98 3.10 5.70 -11.96
C LEU A 98 1.66 6.20 -12.20
N ASP A 99 1.36 7.36 -11.62
CA ASP A 99 0.00 7.93 -11.56
C ASP A 99 -0.59 8.24 -12.94
N ASP A 100 0.20 8.71 -13.92
CA ASP A 100 -0.32 9.07 -15.25
C ASP A 100 -0.82 7.85 -16.04
N VAL A 101 -0.10 6.73 -15.91
CA VAL A 101 -0.48 5.47 -16.57
C VAL A 101 -1.66 4.83 -15.84
N LEU A 102 -1.66 4.90 -14.51
CA LEU A 102 -2.79 4.49 -13.69
C LEU A 102 -4.05 5.28 -14.06
N TYR A 103 -3.95 6.60 -14.17
CA TYR A 103 -5.03 7.48 -14.57
C TYR A 103 -5.61 7.04 -15.92
N ARG A 104 -4.78 6.88 -16.96
CA ARG A 104 -5.24 6.42 -18.28
C ARG A 104 -5.91 5.04 -18.25
N LEU A 105 -5.42 4.14 -17.40
CA LEU A 105 -6.00 2.81 -17.22
C LEU A 105 -7.38 2.88 -16.55
N LEU A 106 -7.51 3.67 -15.48
CA LEU A 106 -8.77 3.90 -14.78
C LEU A 106 -9.78 4.62 -15.69
N ASP A 107 -9.35 5.68 -16.37
CA ASP A 107 -10.16 6.45 -17.33
C ASP A 107 -10.73 5.54 -18.43
N ARG A 108 -9.86 4.80 -19.13
CA ARG A 108 -10.25 3.91 -20.23
C ARG A 108 -11.21 2.79 -19.80
N HIS A 109 -11.00 2.20 -18.62
CA HIS A 109 -11.72 0.98 -18.23
C HIS A 109 -12.83 1.19 -17.19
N LEU A 110 -12.82 2.31 -16.45
CA LEU A 110 -13.84 2.63 -15.44
C LEU A 110 -14.83 3.71 -15.89
N HIS A 111 -14.49 4.63 -16.82
CA HIS A 111 -15.52 5.51 -17.42
C HIS A 111 -16.54 4.71 -18.26
N LEU A 112 -16.09 3.61 -18.88
CA LEU A 112 -16.94 2.77 -19.73
C LEU A 112 -17.84 1.80 -18.94
N SER A 113 -17.72 1.73 -17.61
CA SER A 113 -18.49 0.78 -16.81
C SER A 113 -19.37 1.49 -15.79
N LYS A 114 -20.31 2.33 -16.25
CA LYS A 114 -21.34 2.93 -15.38
C LYS A 114 -22.20 1.92 -14.61
N GLU A 115 -22.15 0.62 -14.91
CA GLU A 115 -23.00 -0.35 -14.20
C GLU A 115 -22.42 -1.72 -13.83
N GLN A 116 -21.35 -2.26 -14.44
CA GLN A 116 -21.23 -3.73 -14.45
C GLN A 116 -19.88 -4.39 -14.21
N CYS A 117 -18.74 -3.70 -14.20
CA CYS A 117 -17.50 -4.46 -14.36
C CYS A 117 -16.96 -5.10 -13.06
N ILE A 118 -17.02 -4.43 -11.91
CA ILE A 118 -16.41 -4.95 -10.67
C ILE A 118 -17.44 -5.71 -9.81
N HIS A 119 -17.38 -7.03 -9.89
CA HIS A 119 -18.34 -7.94 -9.26
C HIS A 119 -17.99 -8.30 -7.81
N THR A 120 -16.70 -8.33 -7.46
CA THR A 120 -16.27 -8.78 -6.12
C THR A 120 -15.87 -7.61 -5.22
N PRO A 121 -16.16 -7.68 -3.90
CA PRO A 121 -15.67 -6.71 -2.93
C PRO A 121 -14.13 -6.59 -2.95
N HIS A 122 -13.43 -7.70 -3.19
CA HIS A 122 -11.97 -7.75 -3.21
C HIS A 122 -11.38 -6.92 -4.35
N ASP A 123 -11.90 -7.09 -5.56
CA ASP A 123 -11.42 -6.34 -6.73
C ASP A 123 -11.72 -4.84 -6.57
N PHE A 124 -12.91 -4.51 -6.03
CA PHE A 124 -13.26 -3.13 -5.73
C PHE A 124 -12.35 -2.51 -4.67
N CYS A 125 -12.01 -3.28 -3.62
CA CYS A 125 -11.04 -2.89 -2.61
C CYS A 125 -9.67 -2.55 -3.22
N GLY A 126 -9.20 -3.33 -4.19
CA GLY A 126 -7.95 -3.05 -4.91
C GLY A 126 -8.00 -1.73 -5.69
N ILE A 127 -9.11 -1.46 -6.38
CA ILE A 127 -9.31 -0.21 -7.13
C ILE A 127 -9.38 1.00 -6.21
N ILE A 128 -10.24 0.99 -5.19
CA ILE A 128 -10.39 2.13 -4.28
C ILE A 128 -9.08 2.42 -3.52
N LYS A 129 -8.32 1.37 -3.16
CA LYS A 129 -6.98 1.54 -2.55
C LYS A 129 -5.99 2.20 -3.51
N SER A 130 -6.07 1.90 -4.81
CA SER A 130 -5.24 2.53 -5.85
C SER A 130 -5.59 4.01 -6.01
N VAL A 131 -6.88 4.34 -6.06
CA VAL A 131 -7.40 5.72 -6.13
C VAL A 131 -7.03 6.51 -4.86
N ALA A 132 -7.07 5.89 -3.69
CA ALA A 132 -6.64 6.49 -2.42
C ALA A 132 -5.16 6.88 -2.42
N LEU A 133 -4.27 5.99 -2.91
CA LEU A 133 -2.83 6.28 -3.04
C LEU A 133 -2.59 7.44 -4.02
N MET A 134 -3.21 7.36 -5.20
CA MET A 134 -3.12 8.38 -6.24
C MET A 134 -3.64 9.74 -5.73
N SER A 135 -4.78 9.75 -5.04
CA SER A 135 -5.38 10.95 -4.41
C SER A 135 -4.47 11.58 -3.36
N SER A 136 -3.84 10.75 -2.51
CA SER A 136 -2.89 11.21 -1.51
C SER A 136 -1.72 11.97 -2.13
N ARG A 137 -1.11 11.40 -3.19
CA ARG A 137 -0.01 12.02 -3.92
C ARG A 137 -0.43 13.27 -4.66
N HIS A 138 -1.55 13.22 -5.35
CA HIS A 138 -2.08 14.36 -6.10
C HIS A 138 -2.31 15.56 -5.17
N LYS A 139 -3.00 15.35 -4.03
CA LYS A 139 -3.22 16.41 -3.04
C LYS A 139 -1.92 16.96 -2.45
N TRP A 140 -0.94 16.09 -2.20
CA TRP A 140 0.36 16.51 -1.71
C TRP A 140 1.11 17.38 -2.73
N ARG A 141 1.12 16.99 -4.01
CA ARG A 141 1.73 17.79 -5.09
C ARG A 141 1.07 19.16 -5.20
N MET A 142 -0.27 19.22 -5.20
CA MET A 142 -1.02 20.50 -5.20
C MET A 142 -0.61 21.43 -4.06
N LYS A 143 -0.39 20.90 -2.85
CA LYS A 143 0.06 21.71 -1.69
C LYS A 143 1.48 22.24 -1.87
N GLN A 144 2.37 21.52 -2.56
CA GLN A 144 3.76 21.94 -2.76
C GLN A 144 3.91 22.94 -3.89
N THR A 145 3.23 22.72 -5.01
CA THR A 145 3.43 23.53 -6.22
C THR A 145 2.58 24.79 -6.24
N GLY A 146 1.54 24.90 -5.40
CA GLY A 146 0.56 25.99 -5.43
C GLY A 146 -0.32 26.00 -6.69
N TYR A 147 0.13 25.35 -7.76
CA TYR A 147 -0.59 25.07 -8.98
C TYR A 147 -1.14 23.65 -8.96
N ILE A 148 -2.39 23.53 -9.38
CA ILE A 148 -2.96 22.26 -9.78
C ILE A 148 -2.42 21.98 -11.19
N THR A 149 -1.29 21.27 -11.29
CA THR A 149 -0.66 20.96 -12.58
C THR A 149 -1.58 20.05 -13.38
N GLY A 150 -2.17 20.57 -14.48
CA GLY A 150 -2.66 19.85 -15.67
C GLY A 150 -3.74 18.78 -15.47
N ASP A 151 -4.88 18.92 -16.16
CA ASP A 151 -5.97 17.91 -16.27
C ASP A 151 -6.68 17.49 -14.96
N ILE A 152 -7.05 18.50 -14.19
CA ILE A 152 -7.87 18.44 -12.97
C ILE A 152 -9.30 17.89 -13.17
N PRO A 153 -10.03 18.19 -14.26
CA PRO A 153 -11.45 17.83 -14.35
C PRO A 153 -11.67 16.33 -14.30
N SER A 154 -10.84 15.57 -15.02
CA SER A 154 -11.01 14.14 -15.18
C SER A 154 -10.47 13.33 -14.00
N PHE A 155 -9.45 13.81 -13.30
CA PHE A 155 -9.02 13.20 -12.04
C PHE A 155 -10.09 13.29 -10.96
N THR A 156 -10.70 14.47 -10.83
CA THR A 156 -11.79 14.70 -9.88
C THR A 156 -12.98 13.81 -10.22
N GLU A 157 -13.29 13.64 -11.51
CA GLU A 157 -14.33 12.72 -11.97
C GLU A 157 -14.07 11.27 -11.56
N ILE A 158 -12.83 10.76 -11.69
CA ILE A 158 -12.47 9.41 -11.21
C ILE A 158 -12.67 9.29 -9.70
N VAL A 159 -12.28 10.31 -8.93
CA VAL A 159 -12.47 10.34 -7.47
C VAL A 159 -13.96 10.29 -7.11
N GLU A 160 -14.76 11.17 -7.71
CA GLU A 160 -16.20 11.26 -7.46
C GLU A 160 -16.93 9.98 -7.89
N ASN A 161 -16.60 9.43 -9.05
CA ASN A 161 -17.14 8.15 -9.51
C ASN A 161 -16.76 7.01 -8.56
N THR A 162 -15.53 6.99 -8.04
CA THR A 162 -15.10 5.97 -7.07
C THR A 162 -15.89 6.08 -5.76
N ILE A 163 -16.11 7.30 -5.25
CA ILE A 163 -16.93 7.55 -4.06
C ILE A 163 -18.39 7.12 -4.31
N HIS A 164 -18.95 7.49 -5.46
CA HIS A 164 -20.31 7.13 -5.86
C HIS A 164 -20.50 5.61 -5.93
N GLU A 165 -19.60 4.90 -6.61
CA GLU A 165 -19.63 3.44 -6.68
C GLU A 165 -19.46 2.78 -5.29
N ALA A 166 -18.63 3.35 -4.42
CA ALA A 166 -18.50 2.86 -3.05
C ALA A 166 -19.81 3.01 -2.28
N ASN A 167 -20.47 4.17 -2.36
CA ASN A 167 -21.78 4.40 -1.73
C ASN A 167 -22.86 3.42 -2.24
N LYS A 168 -22.83 3.08 -3.53
CA LYS A 168 -23.76 2.10 -4.13
C LYS A 168 -23.48 0.67 -3.68
N LYS A 169 -22.20 0.28 -3.58
CA LYS A 169 -21.78 -1.11 -3.31
C LYS A 169 -21.75 -1.48 -1.82
N ILE A 170 -21.36 -0.55 -0.93
CA ILE A 170 -21.24 -0.81 0.52
C ILE A 170 -22.52 -1.43 1.13
N PRO A 171 -23.75 -0.92 0.86
CA PRO A 171 -24.96 -1.52 1.38
C PRO A 171 -25.13 -3.00 0.99
N SER A 172 -24.79 -3.34 -0.26
CA SER A 172 -24.89 -4.73 -0.75
C SER A 172 -23.86 -5.69 -0.12
N TYR A 173 -22.79 -5.16 0.47
CA TYR A 173 -21.73 -5.95 1.12
C TYR A 173 -21.97 -6.14 2.62
N LEU A 174 -22.76 -5.28 3.26
CA LEU A 174 -23.07 -5.38 4.69
C LEU A 174 -23.81 -6.67 5.10
N HIS A 175 -24.45 -7.35 4.15
CA HIS A 175 -25.23 -8.57 4.40
C HIS A 175 -24.45 -9.88 4.24
N LYS A 176 -23.13 -9.82 4.03
CA LYS A 176 -22.30 -10.98 3.70
C LYS A 176 -21.24 -11.29 4.79
N SER A 177 -20.79 -12.54 4.84
CA SER A 177 -20.06 -13.21 5.94
C SER A 177 -18.80 -12.51 6.50
N ASP A 178 -18.29 -13.00 7.65
CA ASP A 178 -17.12 -12.47 8.38
C ASP A 178 -15.83 -12.25 7.56
N THR A 179 -15.57 -13.03 6.51
CA THR A 179 -14.38 -12.81 5.63
C THR A 179 -14.53 -11.59 4.73
N GLU A 180 -15.76 -11.16 4.45
CA GLU A 180 -16.04 -9.90 3.76
C GLU A 180 -15.95 -8.70 4.70
N SER A 181 -16.00 -8.92 6.03
CA SER A 181 -15.90 -7.84 7.03
C SER A 181 -14.60 -7.06 6.94
N GLN A 182 -13.46 -7.73 6.72
CA GLN A 182 -12.18 -7.04 6.53
C GLN A 182 -12.15 -6.25 5.22
N THR A 183 -12.59 -6.85 4.11
CA THR A 183 -12.60 -6.19 2.80
C THR A 183 -13.55 -5.00 2.79
N LEU A 184 -14.70 -5.12 3.45
CA LEU A 184 -15.66 -4.04 3.62
C LEU A 184 -15.10 -2.92 4.49
N GLY A 185 -14.46 -3.27 5.62
CA GLY A 185 -13.76 -2.31 6.48
C GLY A 185 -12.67 -1.55 5.71
N GLU A 186 -11.91 -2.24 4.86
CA GLU A 186 -10.94 -1.62 3.94
C GLU A 186 -11.61 -0.64 3.00
N ILE A 187 -12.67 -1.06 2.27
CA ILE A 187 -13.39 -0.19 1.32
C ILE A 187 -13.88 1.08 2.02
N ILE A 188 -14.51 0.95 3.19
CA ILE A 188 -15.04 2.08 3.96
C ILE A 188 -13.90 3.01 4.39
N ALA A 189 -12.79 2.46 4.89
CA ALA A 189 -11.65 3.26 5.31
C ALA A 189 -10.99 3.99 4.13
N GLN A 190 -10.79 3.33 2.97
CA GLN A 190 -10.25 3.98 1.78
C GLN A 190 -11.19 5.07 1.26
N LYS A 191 -12.50 4.81 1.23
CA LYS A 191 -13.51 5.80 0.85
C LYS A 191 -13.45 7.04 1.75
N ALA A 192 -13.52 6.84 3.07
CA ALA A 192 -13.50 7.93 4.04
C ALA A 192 -12.20 8.75 3.93
N PHE A 193 -11.06 8.09 3.70
CA PHE A 193 -9.80 8.78 3.46
C PHE A 193 -9.82 9.65 2.19
N ILE A 194 -10.36 9.14 1.07
CA ILE A 194 -10.52 9.92 -0.17
C ILE A 194 -11.43 11.12 0.09
N GLU A 195 -12.59 10.91 0.72
CA GLU A 195 -13.55 11.98 1.04
C GLU A 195 -12.92 13.06 1.94
N TYR A 196 -12.13 12.66 2.92
CA TYR A 196 -11.40 13.58 3.78
C TYR A 196 -10.35 14.41 3.02
N ILE A 197 -9.59 13.80 2.11
CA ILE A 197 -8.57 14.50 1.32
C ILE A 197 -9.20 15.53 0.37
N TRP A 198 -10.32 15.18 -0.26
CA TRP A 198 -10.92 15.96 -1.34
C TRP A 198 -11.97 16.95 -0.86
N HIS A 199 -12.89 16.51 0.00
CA HIS A 199 -14.01 17.32 0.46
C HIS A 199 -13.83 17.87 1.88
N LYS A 200 -12.77 17.45 2.59
CA LYS A 200 -12.59 17.71 4.03
C LYS A 200 -13.81 17.27 4.84
N ASN A 201 -14.52 16.24 4.37
CA ASN A 201 -15.59 15.66 5.18
C ASN A 201 -14.95 14.97 6.39
N THR A 202 -15.34 15.41 7.60
CA THR A 202 -14.85 14.90 8.87
C THR A 202 -15.91 14.10 9.62
N GLU A 203 -16.97 13.65 8.94
CA GLU A 203 -17.96 12.78 9.55
C GLU A 203 -17.26 11.58 10.22
N VAL A 204 -17.59 11.40 11.49
CA VAL A 204 -17.04 10.32 12.30
C VAL A 204 -17.47 9.00 11.68
N VAL A 205 -16.50 8.22 11.26
CA VAL A 205 -16.79 6.95 10.59
C VAL A 205 -17.18 5.91 11.65
N ASN A 206 -18.27 5.18 11.43
CA ASN A 206 -18.81 4.23 12.40
C ASN A 206 -17.78 3.13 12.76
N ALA A 207 -17.41 3.09 14.04
CA ALA A 207 -16.34 2.22 14.56
C ALA A 207 -16.60 0.72 14.35
N HIS A 208 -17.86 0.26 14.30
CA HIS A 208 -18.15 -1.18 14.26
C HIS A 208 -17.69 -1.85 12.97
N VAL A 209 -17.84 -1.18 11.82
CA VAL A 209 -17.47 -1.77 10.52
C VAL A 209 -15.99 -1.57 10.21
N ILE A 210 -15.38 -0.48 10.71
CA ILE A 210 -13.94 -0.21 10.52
C ILE A 210 -13.06 -1.14 11.34
N ASN A 211 -13.56 -1.70 12.45
CA ASN A 211 -12.77 -2.59 13.28
C ASN A 211 -12.24 -3.83 12.54
N GLY A 212 -12.91 -4.24 11.46
CA GLY A 212 -12.45 -5.31 10.57
C GLY A 212 -11.31 -4.91 9.63
N ALA A 213 -11.09 -3.62 9.39
CA ALA A 213 -10.05 -3.12 8.47
C ALA A 213 -8.63 -3.39 9.01
N THR A 214 -7.63 -3.39 8.12
CA THR A 214 -6.23 -3.52 8.54
C THR A 214 -5.78 -2.31 9.35
N ILE A 215 -4.73 -2.51 10.16
CA ILE A 215 -4.05 -1.42 10.87
C ILE A 215 -3.68 -0.29 9.91
N GLY A 216 -3.20 -0.62 8.70
CA GLY A 216 -2.84 0.37 7.68
C GLY A 216 -4.00 1.28 7.28
N ALA A 217 -5.16 0.70 6.97
CA ALA A 217 -6.34 1.47 6.61
C ALA A 217 -6.90 2.30 7.76
N ARG A 218 -6.84 1.79 9.00
CA ARG A 218 -7.28 2.54 10.17
C ARG A 218 -6.36 3.72 10.51
N VAL A 219 -5.04 3.53 10.36
CA VAL A 219 -4.08 4.62 10.50
C VAL A 219 -4.44 5.74 9.52
N ARG A 220 -4.84 5.44 8.26
CA ARG A 220 -5.24 6.44 7.23
C ARG A 220 -6.32 7.41 7.66
N ILE A 221 -7.29 6.90 8.40
CA ILE A 221 -8.46 7.67 8.83
C ILE A 221 -8.43 7.99 10.31
N ALA A 222 -7.27 7.85 10.98
CA ALA A 222 -7.17 7.97 12.42
C ALA A 222 -7.75 9.28 12.97
N GLN A 223 -7.57 10.40 12.27
CA GLN A 223 -8.14 11.70 12.64
C GLN A 223 -9.67 11.76 12.59
N MET A 224 -10.32 10.80 11.93
CA MET A 224 -11.78 10.67 11.79
C MET A 224 -12.36 9.61 12.74
N LEU A 225 -11.51 8.89 13.45
CA LEU A 225 -11.92 7.87 14.42
C LEU A 225 -12.30 8.52 15.76
N THR A 226 -13.25 7.92 16.46
CA THR A 226 -13.55 8.31 17.85
C THR A 226 -12.35 8.02 18.77
N PRO A 227 -12.25 8.68 19.94
CA PRO A 227 -11.18 8.39 20.90
C PRO A 227 -11.08 6.91 21.29
N GLU A 228 -12.20 6.22 21.41
CA GLU A 228 -12.24 4.77 21.72
C GLU A 228 -11.66 3.95 20.56
N ALA A 229 -12.01 4.29 19.32
CA ALA A 229 -11.50 3.62 18.13
C ALA A 229 -10.00 3.93 17.89
N GLN A 230 -9.51 5.11 18.28
CA GLN A 230 -8.09 5.45 18.28
C GLN A 230 -7.32 4.65 19.34
N SER A 231 -7.86 4.53 20.56
CA SER A 231 -7.27 3.69 21.62
C SER A 231 -7.19 2.22 21.19
N LEU A 232 -8.25 1.70 20.57
CA LEU A 232 -8.23 0.36 20.00
C LEU A 232 -7.17 0.20 18.89
N LEU A 233 -7.00 1.21 18.03
CA LEU A 233 -5.96 1.20 17.00
C LEU A 233 -4.56 1.15 17.61
N GLN A 234 -4.28 1.94 18.65
CA GLN A 234 -3.00 1.90 19.36
C GLN A 234 -2.74 0.52 19.97
N ASN A 235 -3.75 -0.11 20.58
CA ASN A 235 -3.64 -1.47 21.10
C ASN A 235 -3.36 -2.49 19.99
N GLN A 236 -3.99 -2.35 18.82
CA GLN A 236 -3.73 -3.20 17.66
C GLN A 236 -2.31 -3.00 17.10
N ILE A 237 -1.80 -1.76 17.05
CA ILE A 237 -0.41 -1.48 16.69
C ILE A 237 0.52 -2.16 17.69
N ALA A 238 0.29 -2.00 18.99
CA ALA A 238 1.09 -2.61 20.04
C ALA A 238 1.09 -4.15 20.00
N ALA A 239 0.01 -4.77 19.51
CA ALA A 239 -0.11 -6.22 19.34
C ALA A 239 0.38 -6.73 17.97
N GLY A 240 0.64 -5.86 17.00
CA GLY A 240 0.93 -6.22 15.60
C GLY A 240 2.12 -7.18 15.43
N SER A 241 2.05 -8.07 14.44
CA SER A 241 3.20 -8.89 14.02
C SER A 241 4.24 -8.05 13.25
N TYR A 242 5.48 -8.54 13.11
CA TYR A 242 6.50 -7.89 12.27
C TYR A 242 5.95 -7.62 10.86
N GLN A 243 5.29 -8.62 10.26
CA GLN A 243 4.76 -8.52 8.90
C GLN A 243 3.65 -7.47 8.79
N SER A 244 2.67 -7.48 9.71
CA SER A 244 1.58 -6.50 9.69
C SER A 244 2.08 -5.08 9.93
N THR A 245 3.01 -4.90 10.87
CA THR A 245 3.62 -3.58 11.16
C THR A 245 4.43 -3.07 9.97
N LEU A 246 5.24 -3.92 9.33
CA LEU A 246 5.97 -3.55 8.12
C LEU A 246 5.04 -3.32 6.93
N SER A 247 3.93 -4.06 6.78
CA SER A 247 2.90 -3.76 5.78
C SER A 247 2.33 -2.36 5.98
N THR A 248 1.96 -2.00 7.21
CA THR A 248 1.45 -0.66 7.52
C THR A 248 2.49 0.42 7.21
N LEU A 249 3.76 0.23 7.57
CA LEU A 249 4.83 1.19 7.26
C LEU A 249 5.02 1.37 5.75
N ARG A 250 5.01 0.28 4.96
CA ARG A 250 5.09 0.34 3.49
C ARG A 250 3.90 1.08 2.88
N GLU A 251 2.71 0.87 3.44
CA GLU A 251 1.53 1.61 3.01
C GLU A 251 1.66 3.11 3.30
N ILE A 252 2.11 3.48 4.50
CA ILE A 252 2.35 4.88 4.86
C ILE A 252 3.42 5.50 3.97
N GLN A 253 4.48 4.76 3.64
CA GLN A 253 5.55 5.24 2.73
C GLN A 253 5.02 5.58 1.33
N ARG A 254 4.12 4.74 0.80
CA ARG A 254 3.50 4.98 -0.52
C ARG A 254 2.53 6.17 -0.49
N MET A 255 2.02 6.51 0.69
CA MET A 255 1.19 7.68 0.91
C MET A 255 2.08 8.91 1.09
N ARG A 256 1.61 10.06 0.58
CA ARG A 256 2.26 11.36 0.79
C ARG A 256 1.41 12.25 1.69
N TYR A 257 0.71 11.64 2.65
CA TYR A 257 -0.16 12.33 3.61
C TYR A 257 0.40 12.22 5.03
N PRO A 258 0.38 13.27 5.85
CA PRO A 258 1.02 13.27 7.17
C PRO A 258 0.27 12.35 8.14
N GLN A 259 0.79 11.14 8.32
CA GLN A 259 0.36 10.18 9.35
C GLN A 259 1.49 9.92 10.36
N GLU A 260 2.32 10.94 10.53
CA GLU A 260 3.59 10.90 11.25
C GLU A 260 3.41 10.56 12.73
N CYS A 261 2.21 10.82 13.29
CA CYS A 261 1.86 10.51 14.67
C CYS A 261 1.98 9.01 15.02
N TYR A 262 1.77 8.10 14.06
CA TYR A 262 1.89 6.66 14.29
C TYR A 262 3.25 6.08 13.90
N LEU A 263 4.14 6.84 13.25
CA LEU A 263 5.46 6.34 12.86
C LEU A 263 6.26 5.89 14.08
N ARG A 264 6.20 6.66 15.18
CA ARG A 264 6.87 6.30 16.43
C ARG A 264 6.39 4.94 16.94
N ASP A 265 5.08 4.74 17.06
CA ASP A 265 4.50 3.52 17.61
C ASP A 265 4.74 2.30 16.71
N LEU A 266 4.65 2.49 15.40
CA LEU A 266 4.92 1.45 14.40
C LEU A 266 6.39 1.02 14.44
N TYR A 267 7.33 1.95 14.51
CA TYR A 267 8.75 1.61 14.61
C TYR A 267 9.12 1.03 15.97
N ALA A 268 8.55 1.55 17.06
CA ALA A 268 8.71 0.96 18.39
C ALA A 268 8.23 -0.49 18.38
N ARG A 269 7.05 -0.76 17.80
CA ARG A 269 6.54 -2.11 17.66
C ARG A 269 7.45 -2.97 16.78
N LEU A 270 7.85 -2.47 15.62
CA LEU A 270 8.69 -3.22 14.68
C LEU A 270 10.00 -3.67 15.35
N CYS A 271 10.66 -2.78 16.08
CA CYS A 271 11.87 -3.07 16.85
C CYS A 271 11.62 -4.06 17.99
N ALA A 272 10.46 -3.98 18.66
CA ALA A 272 10.09 -4.85 19.78
C ALA A 272 9.53 -6.22 19.37
N THR A 273 9.29 -6.47 18.07
CA THR A 273 8.78 -7.76 17.62
C THR A 273 9.82 -8.86 17.76
N THR A 274 9.41 -9.97 18.37
CA THR A 274 10.24 -11.17 18.62
C THR A 274 10.12 -12.22 17.51
N GLY A 275 9.30 -11.94 16.48
CA GLY A 275 9.00 -12.85 15.39
C GLY A 275 10.16 -12.99 14.40
N ALA A 276 10.21 -14.14 13.70
CA ALA A 276 11.20 -14.39 12.66
C ALA A 276 11.08 -13.38 11.51
N SER A 277 11.94 -12.35 11.51
CA SER A 277 12.13 -11.48 10.35
C SER A 277 13.06 -12.16 9.35
N THR A 278 12.86 -11.86 8.08
CA THR A 278 13.66 -12.43 6.99
C THR A 278 14.55 -11.36 6.38
N TYR A 279 15.57 -11.74 5.61
CA TYR A 279 16.51 -10.77 5.04
C TYR A 279 15.80 -9.69 4.21
N MET A 280 14.92 -10.08 3.30
CA MET A 280 14.14 -9.13 2.49
C MET A 280 13.29 -8.19 3.36
N CYS A 281 12.59 -8.72 4.37
CA CYS A 281 11.76 -7.90 5.26
C CYS A 281 12.60 -6.94 6.14
N ARG A 282 13.84 -7.30 6.47
CA ARG A 282 14.77 -6.40 7.18
C ARG A 282 15.27 -5.31 6.25
N GLN A 283 15.69 -5.66 5.03
CA GLN A 283 16.11 -4.69 4.03
C GLN A 283 14.99 -3.68 3.74
N GLU A 284 13.77 -4.16 3.54
CA GLU A 284 12.61 -3.27 3.32
C GLU A 284 12.33 -2.39 4.53
N ALA A 285 12.47 -2.89 5.76
CA ALA A 285 12.30 -2.08 6.96
C ALA A 285 13.33 -0.95 7.03
N ILE A 286 14.58 -1.23 6.66
CA ILE A 286 15.67 -0.24 6.57
C ILE A 286 15.38 0.75 5.44
N ASP A 287 15.01 0.29 4.26
CA ASP A 287 14.69 1.16 3.11
C ASP A 287 13.50 2.09 3.45
N THR A 288 12.49 1.57 4.15
CA THR A 288 11.34 2.36 4.62
C THR A 288 11.76 3.37 5.70
N LEU A 289 12.67 2.99 6.60
CA LEU A 289 13.22 3.89 7.62
C LEU A 289 14.04 5.02 7.00
N ASP A 290 14.93 4.70 6.07
CA ASP A 290 15.75 5.68 5.36
C ASP A 290 14.87 6.63 4.55
N HIS A 291 13.77 6.15 3.96
CA HIS A 291 12.77 7.00 3.33
C HIS A 291 12.17 8.04 4.30
N PHE A 292 11.65 7.61 5.45
CA PHE A 292 11.04 8.54 6.42
C PHE A 292 12.05 9.48 7.06
N ILE A 293 13.29 9.02 7.34
CA ILE A 293 14.37 9.90 7.79
C ILE A 293 14.62 11.01 6.77
N ASN A 294 14.69 10.67 5.48
CA ASN A 294 14.91 11.65 4.43
C ASN A 294 13.72 12.61 4.29
N MET A 295 12.48 12.10 4.35
CA MET A 295 11.26 12.90 4.29
C MET A 295 11.17 13.93 5.43
N LEU A 296 11.60 13.54 6.64
CA LEU A 296 11.50 14.38 7.84
C LEU A 296 12.68 15.36 8.01
N LYS A 297 13.70 15.35 7.13
CA LYS A 297 14.86 16.25 7.24
C LYS A 297 14.49 17.73 7.22
N ASP A 298 13.47 18.07 6.45
CA ASP A 298 13.04 19.45 6.21
C ASP A 298 11.79 19.81 7.03
N THR A 299 11.41 19.00 8.02
CA THR A 299 10.21 19.23 8.85
C THR A 299 10.59 19.71 10.26
N THR A 300 9.63 20.31 10.96
CA THR A 300 9.78 20.76 12.35
C THR A 300 9.77 19.62 13.38
N GLN A 301 9.64 18.36 12.94
CA GLN A 301 9.51 17.19 13.81
C GLN A 301 10.86 16.61 14.24
N SER A 302 11.70 17.44 14.84
CA SER A 302 13.06 17.05 15.28
C SER A 302 13.07 15.83 16.19
N SER A 303 12.09 15.71 17.11
CA SER A 303 12.04 14.59 18.06
C SER A 303 11.72 13.23 17.43
N LEU A 304 10.89 13.20 16.38
CA LEU A 304 10.60 11.97 15.63
C LEU A 304 11.79 11.62 14.74
N LEU A 305 12.36 12.61 14.05
CA LEU A 305 13.55 12.43 13.22
C LEU A 305 14.72 11.86 14.02
N ASP A 306 14.98 12.39 15.21
CA ASP A 306 16.05 11.92 16.10
C ASP A 306 15.79 10.49 16.59
N TYR A 307 14.53 10.15 16.89
CA TYR A 307 14.14 8.79 17.25
C TYR A 307 14.42 7.80 16.11
N LEU A 308 14.02 8.12 14.88
CA LEU A 308 14.25 7.28 13.70
C LEU A 308 15.75 7.14 13.38
N LYS A 309 16.52 8.24 13.47
CA LYS A 309 17.99 8.20 13.35
C LYS A 309 18.62 7.33 14.43
N GLY A 310 18.08 7.34 15.65
CA GLY A 310 18.48 6.46 16.74
C GLY A 310 18.34 4.99 16.35
N ILE A 311 17.16 4.58 15.89
CA ILE A 311 16.93 3.23 15.36
C ILE A 311 17.95 2.88 14.28
N ARG A 312 18.13 3.77 13.30
CA ARG A 312 19.03 3.55 12.16
C ARG A 312 20.48 3.31 12.57
N ARG A 313 20.96 4.02 13.60
CA ARG A 313 22.34 3.89 14.13
C ARG A 313 22.57 2.60 14.90
N THR A 314 21.54 2.10 15.58
CA THR A 314 21.65 0.88 16.40
C THR A 314 21.61 -0.41 15.60
N ASP A 315 21.29 -0.33 14.31
CA ASP A 315 21.20 -1.45 13.37
C ASP A 315 20.27 -2.60 13.83
N ILE A 316 19.35 -2.29 14.76
CA ILE A 316 18.45 -3.27 15.37
C ILE A 316 17.59 -4.00 14.33
N LEU A 317 17.18 -3.29 13.28
CA LEU A 317 16.38 -3.83 12.17
C LEU A 317 17.18 -4.73 11.21
N ALA A 318 18.52 -4.66 11.19
CA ALA A 318 19.37 -5.50 10.33
C ALA A 318 19.69 -6.87 10.97
N SER A 319 19.68 -6.93 12.31
CA SER A 319 19.96 -8.14 13.06
C SER A 319 18.87 -9.21 12.89
N LYS A 320 19.24 -10.50 12.92
CA LYS A 320 18.26 -11.60 12.98
C LYS A 320 17.56 -11.52 14.35
N HIS A 321 16.40 -10.88 14.40
CA HIS A 321 15.64 -10.65 15.63
C HIS A 321 15.48 -11.94 16.46
N GLN A 322 16.09 -11.94 17.64
CA GLN A 322 15.64 -12.64 18.84
C GLN A 322 15.77 -11.64 20.01
N ALA A 323 14.94 -10.59 20.01
CA ALA A 323 14.95 -9.64 21.10
C ALA A 323 14.16 -10.20 22.28
N THR A 324 14.81 -10.89 23.21
CA THR A 324 14.28 -11.19 24.54
C THR A 324 14.22 -9.95 25.45
N HIS A 325 14.68 -8.79 24.98
CA HIS A 325 14.71 -7.54 25.73
C HIS A 325 13.77 -6.49 25.16
N ARG A 326 12.90 -5.95 26.03
CA ARG A 326 12.13 -4.71 25.80
C ARG A 326 13.11 -3.59 25.45
N TRP A 327 12.98 -3.01 24.27
CA TRP A 327 13.83 -1.91 23.83
C TRP A 327 13.38 -0.60 24.48
N ASN A 328 13.98 -0.29 25.64
CA ASN A 328 13.84 1.01 26.30
C ASN A 328 15.00 1.90 25.83
N TYR A 329 14.79 2.68 24.76
CA TYR A 329 15.70 3.80 24.49
C TYR A 329 15.45 4.86 25.58
N PRO A 330 16.48 5.35 26.30
CA PRO A 330 16.27 6.38 27.30
C PRO A 330 15.82 7.67 26.61
N ILE A 331 14.62 8.13 26.96
CA ILE A 331 14.20 9.51 26.73
C ILE A 331 15.17 10.35 27.56
N ASN A 332 16.09 11.06 26.91
CA ASN A 332 16.84 12.12 27.57
C ASN A 332 15.86 13.22 27.97
N ILE A 333 15.25 13.07 29.14
CA ILE A 333 14.67 14.17 29.88
C ILE A 333 15.88 15.01 30.29
N ARG A 334 16.10 16.12 29.58
CA ARG A 334 16.99 17.18 30.06
C ARG A 334 16.48 17.57 31.45
N LYS A 335 17.24 17.22 32.49
CA LYS A 335 17.11 17.87 33.79
C LYS A 335 17.57 19.31 33.59
N ILE A 336 16.63 20.25 33.75
CA ILE A 336 16.95 21.62 34.16
C ILE A 336 17.15 21.58 35.67
#